data_AF-A0A532BFV7-F1
#
_entry.id   AF-A0A532BFV7-F1
#
_cell.length_a   1.000
_cell.length_b   1.000
_cell.length_c   1.000
_cell.angle_alpha   90.00
_cell.angle_beta   90.00
_cell.angle_gamma   90.00
#
_symmetry.space_group_name_H-M   'P 1'
#
loop_
_entity.id
_entity.type
_entity.pdbx_description
1 polymer ?
#
loop_
_entity_poly.entity_id
_entity_poly.type
_entity_poly.pdbx_seq_one_letter_code
_entity_poly.pdbx_strand_id
1 'polypeptide(L)'
;MKPRSAIVATAFALALVAGVNEARSGERACRSPDPVDTIDKMFSAIVACWKPPPGTAGMTLTLQFSIRRNGTLIGKPRATYSHLGD
;
A
#
# COMPACT_ATOMS: atom_id res chain seq x y z
N MET A 1 16.27 19.16 61.47
CA MET A 1 15.24 20.08 60.95
C MET A 1 15.71 20.58 59.58
N LYS A 2 14.88 20.39 58.52
CA LYS A 2 14.78 21.00 57.15
C LYS A 2 16.03 21.63 56.46
N PRO A 3 16.17 21.68 55.11
CA PRO A 3 15.34 21.17 53.97
C PRO A 3 16.11 20.12 53.12
N ARG A 4 15.56 19.15 52.36
CA ARG A 4 14.42 19.03 51.43
C ARG A 4 14.44 20.01 50.24
N SER A 5 15.42 19.84 49.34
CA SER A 5 15.42 20.40 47.98
C SER A 5 14.79 19.42 46.99
N ALA A 6 13.63 19.80 46.41
CA ALA A 6 13.44 20.12 44.99
C ALA A 6 13.32 18.86 44.10
N ILE A 7 12.13 18.29 43.97
CA ILE A 7 11.20 18.51 42.84
C ILE A 7 11.92 18.33 41.49
N VAL A 8 11.95 17.09 41.00
CA VAL A 8 12.20 16.79 39.59
C VAL A 8 10.86 16.43 38.98
N ALA A 9 10.20 17.42 38.40
CA ALA A 9 8.99 17.25 37.61
C ALA A 9 9.41 16.83 36.18
N THR A 10 9.55 15.54 35.94
CA THR A 10 9.64 15.00 34.58
C THR A 10 8.23 14.81 34.03
N ALA A 11 7.76 15.81 33.29
CA ALA A 11 6.62 15.68 32.40
C ALA A 11 6.96 14.67 31.30
N PHE A 12 6.49 13.43 31.44
CA PHE A 12 6.54 12.45 30.35
C PHE A 12 5.42 12.81 29.38
N ALA A 13 5.80 13.41 28.26
CA ALA A 13 4.90 13.84 27.21
C ALA A 13 4.02 12.69 26.73
N LEU A 14 2.71 12.95 26.60
CA LEU A 14 1.79 12.07 25.88
C LEU A 14 2.31 11.91 24.44
N ALA A 15 2.80 10.72 24.12
CA ALA A 15 2.98 10.31 22.74
C ALA A 15 1.59 10.08 22.14
N LEU A 16 1.19 11.01 21.27
CA LEU A 16 0.00 10.92 20.44
C LEU A 16 0.04 9.64 19.59
N VAL A 17 -1.11 8.98 19.54
CA VAL A 17 -1.43 7.82 18.71
C VAL A 17 -1.10 8.12 17.24
N ALA A 18 -0.07 7.47 16.70
CA ALA A 18 0.17 7.40 15.26
C ALA A 18 0.84 6.07 14.93
N GLY A 19 0.03 5.02 14.91
CA GLY A 19 0.43 3.69 14.48
C GLY A 19 -0.76 2.97 13.86
N VAL A 20 -1.44 3.63 12.91
CA VAL A 20 -2.21 2.89 11.92
C VAL A 20 -1.22 1.88 11.32
N ASN A 21 -1.59 0.60 11.30
CA ASN A 21 -0.86 -0.44 10.58
C ASN A 21 -0.83 -0.05 9.09
N GLU A 22 0.10 0.82 8.70
CA GLU A 22 0.51 0.91 7.32
C GLU A 22 1.23 -0.40 7.04
N ALA A 23 0.51 -1.34 6.45
CA ALA A 23 1.13 -2.42 5.72
C ALA A 23 2.00 -1.76 4.65
N ARG A 24 3.27 -1.45 4.97
CA ARG A 24 4.24 -0.96 4.02
C ARG A 24 4.61 -2.13 3.13
N SER A 25 3.78 -2.35 2.12
CA SER A 25 4.05 -3.31 1.06
C SER A 25 5.10 -2.70 0.13
N GLY A 26 6.37 -2.62 0.58
CA GLY A 26 7.52 -2.21 -0.23
C GLY A 26 7.16 -1.23 -1.35
N GLU A 27 6.71 -0.04 -0.98
CA GLU A 27 5.78 0.75 -1.79
C GLU A 27 6.51 1.40 -2.96
N ARG A 28 6.63 0.67 -4.07
CA ARG A 28 7.00 1.28 -5.34
C ARG A 28 6.02 2.42 -5.59
N ALA A 29 6.51 3.65 -5.74
CA ALA A 29 5.64 4.78 -6.03
C ALA A 29 4.89 4.56 -7.36
N CYS A 30 3.63 5.00 -7.43
CA CYS A 30 2.88 4.99 -8.68
C CYS A 30 3.69 5.70 -9.79
N ARG A 31 3.84 5.04 -10.95
CA ARG A 31 4.67 5.53 -12.07
C ARG A 31 6.16 5.74 -11.73
N SER A 32 6.70 5.03 -10.74
CA SER A 32 8.15 5.02 -10.50
C SER A 32 8.92 4.67 -11.79
N PRO A 33 10.03 5.36 -12.09
CA PRO A 33 10.88 5.08 -13.24
C PRO A 33 11.81 3.88 -13.03
N ASP A 34 11.81 3.26 -11.85
CA ASP A 34 12.75 2.18 -11.52
C ASP A 34 12.56 0.97 -12.45
N PRO A 35 13.60 0.18 -12.77
CA PRO A 35 13.42 -1.02 -13.59
C PRO A 35 12.46 -2.06 -12.97
N VAL A 36 11.76 -2.81 -13.83
CA VAL A 36 10.80 -3.87 -13.46
C VAL A 36 11.28 -5.19 -14.07
N ASP A 37 12.30 -5.78 -13.44
CA ASP A 37 13.05 -6.90 -14.03
C ASP A 37 12.70 -8.27 -13.42
N THR A 38 11.68 -8.32 -12.56
CA THR A 38 11.20 -9.54 -11.90
C THR A 38 9.68 -9.54 -11.82
N ILE A 39 9.08 -10.72 -11.68
CA ILE A 39 7.63 -10.87 -11.52
C ILE A 39 7.13 -10.16 -10.26
N ASP A 40 7.85 -10.23 -9.15
CA ASP A 40 7.46 -9.55 -7.91
C ASP A 40 7.43 -8.03 -8.10
N LYS A 41 8.48 -7.45 -8.70
CA LYS A 41 8.51 -6.01 -9.05
C LYS A 41 7.39 -5.63 -10.01
N MET A 42 6.99 -6.52 -10.92
CA MET A 42 5.87 -6.29 -11.83
C MET A 42 4.56 -6.19 -11.07
N PHE A 43 4.28 -7.11 -10.15
CA PHE A 43 3.09 -7.05 -9.29
C PHE A 43 3.09 -5.78 -8.44
N SER A 44 4.21 -5.43 -7.79
CA SER A 44 4.34 -4.19 -7.03
C SER A 44 4.06 -2.95 -7.90
N ALA A 45 4.56 -2.91 -9.14
CA ALA A 45 4.31 -1.80 -10.06
C ALA A 45 2.85 -1.68 -10.51
N ILE A 46 2.15 -2.80 -10.70
CA ILE A 46 0.74 -2.82 -11.09
C ILE A 46 -0.14 -2.23 -9.99
N VAL A 47 0.08 -2.64 -8.73
CA VAL A 47 -0.75 -2.20 -7.60
C VAL A 47 -0.38 -0.81 -7.08
N ALA A 48 0.83 -0.31 -7.36
CA ALA A 48 1.31 1.00 -6.92
C ALA A 48 0.38 2.17 -7.27
N CYS A 49 -0.30 2.11 -8.42
CA CYS A 49 -1.24 3.15 -8.85
C CYS A 49 -2.70 2.86 -8.50
N TRP A 50 -3.00 1.67 -7.98
CA TRP A 50 -4.36 1.24 -7.76
C TRP A 50 -4.96 1.99 -6.57
N LYS A 51 -6.05 2.70 -6.83
CA LYS A 51 -6.91 3.27 -5.78
C LYS A 51 -8.24 2.54 -5.87
N PRO A 52 -8.61 1.72 -4.87
CA PRO A 52 -9.86 0.99 -4.91
C PRO A 52 -11.03 2.00 -4.99
N PRO A 53 -12.01 1.79 -5.89
CA PRO A 53 -13.20 2.63 -5.92
C PRO A 53 -13.94 2.57 -4.57
N PRO A 54 -14.58 3.66 -4.13
CA PRO A 54 -15.35 3.67 -2.88
C PRO A 54 -16.47 2.62 -2.94
N GLY A 55 -16.77 1.99 -1.80
CA GLY A 55 -17.83 0.98 -1.68
C GLY A 55 -17.47 -0.42 -2.23
N THR A 56 -16.21 -0.68 -2.59
CA THR A 56 -15.79 -1.98 -3.16
C THR A 56 -15.20 -2.95 -2.13
N ALA A 57 -15.41 -2.70 -0.84
CA ALA A 57 -14.93 -3.58 0.22
C ALA A 57 -15.55 -4.98 0.08
N GLY A 58 -14.73 -6.03 0.07
CA GLY A 58 -15.18 -7.41 -0.12
C GLY A 58 -15.42 -7.82 -1.57
N MET A 59 -15.29 -6.91 -2.55
CA MET A 59 -15.38 -7.23 -3.96
C MET A 59 -14.06 -7.82 -4.48
N THR A 60 -14.13 -8.73 -5.45
CA THR A 60 -12.96 -9.38 -6.06
C THR A 60 -13.09 -9.37 -7.57
N LEU A 61 -11.97 -9.13 -8.28
CA LEU A 61 -11.88 -9.20 -9.74
C LEU A 61 -10.59 -9.92 -10.13
N THR A 62 -10.65 -10.86 -11.05
CA THR A 62 -9.45 -11.45 -11.69
C THR A 62 -9.34 -10.95 -13.12
N LEU A 63 -8.17 -10.38 -13.45
CA LEU A 63 -7.85 -9.90 -14.79
C LEU A 63 -6.84 -10.84 -15.45
N GLN A 64 -7.16 -11.29 -16.67
CA GLN A 64 -6.23 -11.95 -17.57
C GLN A 64 -5.75 -10.94 -18.62
N PHE A 65 -4.43 -10.84 -18.77
CA PHE A 65 -3.78 -10.02 -19.77
C PHE A 65 -2.46 -10.66 -20.21
N SER A 66 -1.88 -10.13 -21.29
CA SER A 66 -0.57 -10.53 -21.76
C SER A 66 0.23 -9.28 -22.12
N ILE A 67 1.55 -9.34 -21.93
CA ILE A 67 2.47 -8.25 -22.23
C ILE A 67 3.53 -8.73 -23.21
N ARG A 68 4.02 -7.82 -24.06
CA ARG A 68 5.19 -8.05 -24.91
C ARG A 68 6.46 -7.92 -24.08
N ARG A 69 7.60 -8.35 -24.65
CA ARG A 69 8.94 -8.14 -24.06
C ARG A 69 9.26 -6.66 -23.79
N ASN A 70 8.70 -5.74 -24.56
CA ASN A 70 8.86 -4.30 -24.36
C ASN A 70 7.86 -3.68 -23.35
N GLY A 71 7.10 -4.50 -22.61
CA GLY A 71 6.17 -4.05 -21.57
C GLY A 71 4.81 -3.56 -22.06
N THR A 72 4.58 -3.49 -23.38
CA THR A 72 3.26 -3.08 -23.92
C THR A 72 2.22 -4.20 -23.81
N LEU A 73 0.96 -3.85 -23.56
CA LEU A 73 -0.15 -4.79 -23.49
C LEU A 73 -0.47 -5.40 -24.86
N ILE A 74 -0.81 -6.68 -24.86
CA ILE A 74 -1.33 -7.41 -26.01
C ILE A 74 -2.85 -7.40 -25.89
N GLY A 75 -3.50 -6.51 -26.64
CA GLY A 75 -4.95 -6.35 -26.60
C GLY A 75 -5.45 -5.74 -25.29
N LYS A 76 -6.76 -5.86 -25.07
CA LYS A 76 -7.43 -5.32 -23.88
C LYS A 76 -7.44 -6.39 -22.77
N PRO A 77 -7.02 -6.05 -21.53
CA PRO A 77 -7.20 -6.93 -20.37
C PRO A 77 -8.64 -7.37 -20.22
N ARG A 78 -8.85 -8.65 -19.89
CA ARG A 78 -10.18 -9.25 -19.72
C ARG A 78 -10.41 -9.65 -18.29
N ALA A 79 -11.60 -9.36 -17.76
CA ALA A 79 -12.06 -9.99 -16.54
C ALA A 79 -12.38 -11.48 -16.82
N THR A 80 -11.88 -12.36 -15.96
CA THR A 80 -12.17 -13.81 -16.01
C THR A 80 -12.98 -14.29 -14.82
N TYR A 81 -13.02 -13.50 -13.74
CA TYR A 81 -13.84 -13.75 -12.56
C TYR A 81 -14.19 -12.41 -11.90
N SER A 82 -15.40 -12.31 -11.35
CA SER A 82 -15.87 -11.14 -10.59
C SER A 82 -16.84 -11.54 -9.48
N HIS A 83 -16.62 -10.99 -8.29
CA HIS A 83 -17.57 -10.94 -7.18
C HIS A 83 -17.77 -9.47 -6.82
N LEU A 84 -18.93 -8.90 -7.13
CA LEU A 84 -19.18 -7.45 -7.07
C LEU A 84 -20.14 -7.05 -5.95
N GLY A 85 -20.19 -7.85 -4.88
CA GLY A 85 -21.21 -7.74 -3.83
C GLY A 85 -22.49 -8.49 -4.18
N ASP A 86 -23.43 -8.53 -3.23
CA ASP A 86 -24.79 -9.07 -3.38
C ASP A 86 -25.75 -8.06 -4.03
#